data_AF-A0A820DKT0-F1
#
_entry.id   AF-A0A820DKT0-F1
#
_cell.length_a   1.000
_cell.length_b   1.000
_cell.length_c   1.000
_cell.angle_alpha   90.00
_cell.angle_beta   90.00
_cell.angle_gamma   90.00
#
_symmetry.space_group_name_H-M   'P 1'
#
loop_
_entity.id
_entity.type
_entity.pdbx_description
1 polymer ?
#
loop_
_entity_poly.entity_id
_entity_poly.type
_entity_poly.pdbx_seq_one_letter_code
_entity_poly.pdbx_strand_id
1 'polypeptide(L)' 'LIREKSLPFNHQDIGKSLFNIGHCYEYLKKFQLALEYYKRALVIYEQCTSFSREDRQKLDANIQRISEEQNL' A
#
# COMPACT_ATOMS: atom_id res chain seq x y z
N LEU A 1 28.27 -8.10 14.48
CA LEU A 1 27.33 -7.09 15.04
C LEU A 1 27.22 -5.88 14.08
N ILE A 2 26.60 -6.05 12.90
CA ILE A 2 26.43 -4.93 11.93
C ILE A 2 25.04 -5.00 11.27
N ARG A 3 23.97 -4.91 12.07
CA ARG A 3 22.62 -4.58 11.58
C ARG A 3 21.85 -3.65 12.51
N GLU A 4 22.53 -3.01 13.46
CA GLU A 4 21.88 -2.32 14.57
C GLU A 4 22.03 -0.79 14.53
N LYS A 5 22.48 -0.22 13.41
CA LYS A 5 22.60 1.24 13.28
C LYS A 5 21.81 1.77 12.09
N SER A 6 20.68 2.38 12.44
CA SER A 6 20.03 3.47 11.70
C SER A 6 19.38 3.11 10.37
N LEU A 7 18.24 2.42 10.43
CA LEU A 7 17.17 2.68 9.47
C LEU A 7 16.12 3.53 10.19
N PRO A 8 15.86 4.77 9.74
CA PRO A 8 14.83 5.61 10.32
C PRO A 8 13.51 4.87 10.11
N PHE A 9 12.95 4.39 11.22
CA PHE A 9 11.64 3.79 11.40
C PHE A 9 10.94 3.33 10.11
N ASN A 10 10.97 2.02 9.88
CA ASN A 10 10.20 1.08 9.03
C ASN A 10 8.83 1.47 8.39
N HIS A 11 8.48 2.75 8.25
CA HIS A 11 7.20 3.20 7.70
C HIS A 11 7.01 2.70 6.26
N GLN A 12 8.06 2.67 5.44
CA GLN A 12 7.95 2.16 4.06
C GLN A 12 7.61 0.65 4.01
N ASP A 13 8.19 -0.16 4.90
CA ASP A 13 7.92 -1.60 4.93
C ASP A 13 6.50 -1.90 5.44
N ILE A 14 5.98 -1.06 6.34
CA ILE A 14 4.58 -1.11 6.77
C ILE A 14 3.65 -0.81 5.58
N GLY A 15 3.95 0.22 4.78
CA GLY A 15 3.19 0.53 3.57
C GLY A 15 3.19 -0.62 2.57
N LYS A 16 4.33 -1.27 2.33
CA LYS A 16 4.45 -2.44 1.44
C LYS A 16 3.65 -3.64 1.94
N SER A 17 3.69 -3.87 3.25
CA SER A 17 2.94 -4.96 3.88
C SER A 17 1.42 -4.73 3.73
N LEU A 18 0.95 -3.50 3.98
CA LEU A 18 -0.46 -3.12 3.79
C LEU A 18 -0.90 -3.24 2.32
N PHE A 19 -0.04 -2.83 1.39
CA PHE A 19 -0.30 -3.00 -0.04
C PHE A 19 -0.47 -4.47 -0.44
N ASN A 20 0.43 -5.34 0.02
CA ASN A 20 0.33 -6.77 -0.26
C ASN A 20 -0.95 -7.39 0.34
N ILE A 21 -1.38 -6.94 1.52
CA ILE A 21 -2.66 -7.37 2.12
C ILE A 21 -3.83 -6.91 1.25
N GLY A 22 -3.80 -5.68 0.74
CA GLY A 22 -4.78 -5.17 -0.22
C GLY A 22 -4.88 -6.06 -1.46
N HIS A 23 -3.73 -6.44 -2.04
CA HIS A 23 -3.65 -7.38 -3.14
C HIS A 23 -4.24 -8.76 -2.81
N CYS A 24 -3.93 -9.32 -1.63
CA CYS A 24 -4.52 -10.59 -1.22
C CYS A 24 -6.06 -10.51 -1.15
N TYR A 25 -6.61 -9.42 -0.59
CA TYR A 25 -8.06 -9.25 -0.53
C TYR A 25 -8.70 -9.01 -1.90
N GLU A 26 -8.01 -8.34 -2.81
CA GLU A 26 -8.41 -8.18 -4.20
C GLU A 26 -8.50 -9.53 -4.92
N TYR A 27 -7.48 -10.39 -4.79
CA TYR A 27 -7.52 -11.76 -5.32
C TYR A 27 -8.67 -12.59 -4.74
N LEU A 28 -9.06 -12.30 -3.49
CA LEU A 28 -10.22 -12.92 -2.83
C LEU A 28 -11.56 -12.26 -3.20
N LYS A 29 -11.58 -11.29 -4.12
CA LYS A 29 -12.75 -10.48 -4.52
C LYS A 29 -13.41 -9.73 -3.34
N LYS A 30 -12.67 -9.52 -2.25
CA LYS A 30 -13.10 -8.75 -1.08
C LYS A 30 -12.71 -7.29 -1.25
N PHE A 31 -13.30 -6.65 -2.26
CA PHE A 31 -12.93 -5.31 -2.72
C PHE A 31 -12.97 -4.23 -1.64
N GLN A 32 -13.96 -4.28 -0.74
CA GLN A 32 -14.08 -3.31 0.35
C GLN A 32 -12.87 -3.34 1.29
N LEU A 33 -12.41 -4.54 1.64
CA LEU A 33 -11.22 -4.72 2.48
C LEU A 33 -9.96 -4.34 1.70
N ALA A 34 -9.86 -4.76 0.44
CA ALA A 34 -8.72 -4.38 -0.41
C ALA A 34 -8.53 -2.86 -0.48
N LEU A 35 -9.62 -2.11 -0.67
CA LEU A 35 -9.63 -0.66 -0.72
C LEU A 35 -9.18 -0.03 0.61
N GLU A 36 -9.64 -0.58 1.75
CA GLU A 36 -9.24 -0.09 3.07
C GLU A 36 -7.72 -0.24 3.28
N TYR A 37 -7.16 -1.41 2.94
CA TYR A 37 -5.74 -1.66 3.08
C TYR A 37 -4.89 -0.83 2.11
N TYR A 38 -5.34 -0.64 0.88
CA TYR A 38 -4.66 0.25 -0.07
C TYR A 38 -4.66 1.71 0.38
N LYS A 39 -5.78 2.23 0.92
CA LYS A 39 -5.83 3.59 1.48
C LYS A 39 -4.91 3.76 2.68
N ARG A 40 -4.82 2.75 3.56
CA ARG A 40 -3.88 2.77 4.68
C ARG A 40 -2.43 2.74 4.22
N ALA A 41 -2.11 1.96 3.18
CA ALA A 41 -0.80 1.99 2.56
C ALA A 41 -0.46 3.38 2.00
N LEU A 42 -1.43 4.06 1.38
CA LEU A 42 -1.25 5.39 0.80
C LEU A 42 -0.86 6.42 1.86
N VAL A 43 -1.58 6.47 2.99
CA VAL A 43 -1.28 7.40 4.10
C VAL A 43 0.15 7.20 4.61
N ILE A 44 0.60 5.96 4.74
CA ILE A 44 1.95 5.65 5.21
C ILE A 44 2.99 6.07 4.17
N TYR A 45 2.71 5.87 2.88
CA TYR A 45 3.60 6.29 1.80
C TYR A 45 3.63 7.81 1.59
N GLU A 46 2.56 8.53 1.90
CA GLU A 46 2.55 10.00 1.92
C GLU A 46 3.43 10.58 3.03
N GLN A 47 3.52 9.88 4.16
CA GLN A 47 4.40 10.23 5.27
C GLN A 47 5.86 9.85 5.02
N CYS A 48 6.14 8.99 4.02
CA CYS A 48 7.49 8.60 3.62
C CYS A 48 8.03 9.51 2.51
N THR A 49 8.98 10.39 2.83
CA THR A 49 9.65 11.25 1.84
C THR A 49 10.56 10.49 0.87
N SER A 50 10.96 9.25 1.22
CA SER A 50 11.82 8.37 0.40
C SER A 50 11.04 7.39 -0.48
N PHE A 51 9.71 7.46 -0.52
CA PHE A 51 8.91 6.54 -1.31
C PHE A 51 9.00 6.85 -2.81
N SER A 52 9.21 5.81 -3.63
CA SER A 52 9.39 6.00 -5.06
C SER A 52 8.08 6.46 -5.71
N ARG A 53 8.17 7.40 -6.65
CA ARG A 53 7.01 7.90 -7.41
C ARG A 53 6.28 6.76 -8.14
N GLU A 54 7.01 5.72 -8.54
CA GLU A 54 6.47 4.56 -9.25
C GLU A 54 5.60 3.67 -8.36
N ASP A 55 6.02 3.42 -7.12
CA ASP A 55 5.25 2.60 -6.19
C ASP A 55 3.93 3.29 -5.79
N ARG A 56 3.92 4.64 -5.75
CA ARG A 56 2.70 5.43 -5.55
C ARG A 56 1.73 5.29 -6.72
N GLN A 57 2.23 5.41 -7.95
CA GLN A 57 1.39 5.30 -9.16
C GLN A 57 0.69 3.94 -9.25
N LYS A 58 1.37 2.86 -8.88
CA LYS A 58 0.77 1.51 -8.83
C LYS A 58 -0.36 1.43 -7.79
N LEU A 59 -0.15 2.03 -6.63
CA LEU A 59 -1.17 2.05 -5.57
C LEU A 59 -2.40 2.83 -6.00
N ASP A 60 -2.22 4.01 -6.59
CA ASP A 60 -3.31 4.85 -7.07
C ASP A 60 -4.12 4.14 -8.18
N ALA A 61 -3.44 3.48 -9.11
CA ALA A 61 -4.07 2.69 -10.16
C ALA A 61 -4.90 1.52 -9.58
N ASN A 62 -4.39 0.82 -8.57
CA ASN A 62 -5.12 -0.28 -7.92
C ASN A 62 -6.35 0.21 -7.17
N ILE A 63 -6.25 1.35 -6.46
CA ILE A 63 -7.39 1.97 -5.77
C ILE A 63 -8.47 2.37 -6.78
N GLN A 64 -8.08 3.02 -7.89
CA GLN A 64 -9.02 3.44 -8.92
C GLN A 64 -9.72 2.23 -9.56
N ARG A 65 -8.97 1.22 -10.00
CA ARG A 65 -9.53 0.01 -10.61
C ARG A 65 -10.52 -0.70 -9.69
N ILE A 66 -10.17 -0.90 -8.41
CA ILE A 66 -11.09 -1.54 -7.46
C ILE A 66 -12.34 -0.69 -7.25
N SER A 67 -12.21 0.65 -7.18
CA SER A 67 -13.38 1.52 -7.03
C SER A 67 -14.33 1.47 -8.23
N GLU A 68 -13.80 1.23 -9.43
CA GLU A 68 -14.59 1.04 -10.65
C GLU A 68 -15.25 -0.35 -10.67
N GLU A 69 -14.55 -1.41 -10.25
CA GLU A 69 -15.08 -2.77 -10.12
C GLU A 69 -16.18 -2.91 -9.06
N GLN A 70 -16.19 -2.06 -8.03
CA GLN A 70 -17.26 -2.03 -7.03
C GLN A 70 -18.54 -1.34 -7.51
N ASN A 71 -18.48 -0.56 -8.60
CA ASN A 71 -19.60 0.18 -9.16
C ASN A 71 -20.24 -0.50 -10.39
N LEU A 72 -19.81 -1.72 -10.71
CA LEU A 72 -20.36 -2.61 -11.74
C LEU A 72 -21.13 -3.77 -11.12
#